data_AF-Q5UX25-F1
#
_entry.id   AF-Q5UX25-F1
#
_cell.length_a   1.000
_cell.length_b   1.000
_cell.length_c   1.000
_cell.angle_alpha   90.00
_cell.angle_beta   90.00
_cell.angle_gamma   90.00
#
_symmetry.space_group_name_H-M   'P 1'
#
loop_
_entity.id
_entity.type
_entity.pdbx_description
1 polymer ?
#
loop_
_entity_poly.entity_id
_entity_poly.type
_entity_poly.pdbx_seq_one_letter_code
_entity_poly.pdbx_strand_id
1 'polypeptide(L)'
;MRRRAELREYLTAIDEQFAENHFVEGQHVAFYLPKRDVAITFDARAYYRIERSPTIPVLVEHEMPGVYLGARLPFETPEVDLGPDPEEEPHPTVQAFSELGLTQSASLDDVKSAYRERVKEVHPDHGGNEDEFKRVREAYTTAKQHASGASRQRAS
;
A
#
# COMPACT_ATOMS: atom_id res chain seq x y z
N MET A 1 5.71 -1.25 5.87
CA MET A 1 6.90 -0.48 5.41
C MET A 1 6.52 0.49 4.30
N ARG A 2 5.83 0.05 3.24
CA ARG A 2 5.38 0.93 2.13
C ARG A 2 4.59 2.17 2.58
N ARG A 3 3.49 2.03 3.33
CA ARG A 3 2.68 3.20 3.76
C ARG A 3 3.46 4.22 4.58
N ARG A 4 4.35 3.78 5.47
CA ARG A 4 5.22 4.71 6.21
C ARG A 4 6.16 5.48 5.29
N ALA A 5 6.65 4.86 4.22
CA ALA A 5 7.46 5.57 3.22
C ALA A 5 6.63 6.62 2.48
N GLU A 6 5.42 6.28 2.04
CA GLU A 6 4.52 7.22 1.36
C GLU A 6 4.12 8.39 2.28
N LEU A 7 3.83 8.15 3.57
CA LEU A 7 3.53 9.22 4.52
C LEU A 7 4.75 10.13 4.76
N ARG A 8 5.97 9.57 4.77
CA ARG A 8 7.20 10.34 4.86
C ARG A 8 7.40 11.24 3.64
N GLU A 9 7.20 10.68 2.45
CA GLU A 9 7.27 11.41 1.18
C GLU A 9 6.27 12.56 1.17
N TYR A 10 5.02 12.32 1.59
CA TYR A 10 4.01 13.37 1.73
C TYR A 10 4.46 14.48 2.69
N LEU A 11 4.85 14.13 3.93
CA LEU A 11 5.28 15.12 4.93
C LEU A 11 6.49 15.93 4.45
N THR A 12 7.41 15.29 3.73
CA THR A 12 8.57 15.96 3.12
C THR A 12 8.13 16.91 2.00
N ALA A 13 7.18 16.49 1.15
CA ALA A 13 6.69 17.31 0.03
C ALA A 13 5.97 18.58 0.50
N ILE A 14 5.28 18.52 1.64
CA ILE A 14 4.64 19.70 2.25
C ILE A 14 5.58 20.53 3.16
N ASP A 15 6.89 20.23 3.16
CA ASP A 15 7.91 20.85 4.01
C ASP A 15 7.59 20.79 5.53
N GLU A 16 6.91 19.72 5.96
CA GLU A 16 6.56 19.52 7.36
C GLU A 16 7.66 18.76 8.10
N GLN A 17 8.07 19.28 9.27
CA GLN A 17 9.08 18.62 10.10
C GLN A 17 8.45 17.50 10.92
N PHE A 18 9.11 16.35 10.98
CA PHE A 18 8.62 15.21 11.73
C PHE A 18 9.74 14.42 12.43
N ALA A 19 9.38 13.73 13.50
CA ALA A 19 10.17 12.70 14.15
C ALA A 19 9.48 11.34 13.99
N GLU A 20 10.24 10.31 13.58
CA GLU A 20 9.71 8.96 13.43
C GLU A 20 9.82 8.14 14.70
N ASN A 21 8.86 7.22 14.90
CA ASN A 21 8.83 6.32 16.07
C ASN A 21 8.93 7.10 17.40
N HIS A 22 8.42 8.32 17.42
CA HIS A 22 8.51 9.19 18.59
C HIS A 22 7.65 8.65 19.73
N PHE A 23 8.04 8.92 20.97
CA PHE A 23 7.35 8.41 22.15
C PHE A 23 6.44 9.51 22.73
N VAL A 24 5.13 9.27 22.72
CA VAL A 24 4.10 10.18 23.21
C VAL A 24 3.20 9.42 24.17
N GLU A 25 2.97 9.94 25.37
CA GLU A 25 2.06 9.35 26.37
C GLU A 25 2.29 7.85 26.63
N GLY A 26 3.55 7.42 26.62
CA GLY A 26 3.87 6.02 26.88
C GLY A 26 3.74 5.09 25.67
N GLN A 27 3.50 5.61 24.45
CA GLN A 27 3.33 4.83 23.22
C GLN A 27 4.21 5.37 22.10
N HIS A 28 4.66 4.48 21.19
CA HIS A 28 5.35 4.91 19.98
C HIS A 28 4.33 5.26 18.89
N VAL A 29 4.47 6.46 18.32
CA VAL A 29 3.69 6.92 17.17
C VAL A 29 4.52 6.80 15.91
N ALA A 30 3.86 6.67 14.75
CA ALA A 30 4.58 6.52 13.49
C ALA A 30 5.37 7.79 13.17
N PHE A 31 4.70 8.95 13.27
CA PHE A 31 5.28 10.26 13.08
C PHE A 31 4.77 11.23 14.14
N TYR A 32 5.64 12.12 14.61
CA TYR A 32 5.29 13.24 15.48
C TYR A 32 5.71 14.55 14.82
N LEU A 33 4.81 15.53 14.76
CA LEU A 33 5.04 16.84 14.16
C LEU A 33 5.31 17.87 15.27
N PRO A 34 6.57 18.15 15.63
CA PRO A 34 6.90 18.90 16.85
C PRO A 34 6.44 20.36 16.83
N LYS A 35 6.31 20.98 15.65
CA LYS A 35 5.84 22.37 15.54
C LYS A 35 4.35 22.53 15.81
N ARG A 36 3.58 21.44 15.67
CA ARG A 36 2.11 21.45 15.74
C ARG A 36 1.56 20.60 16.88
N ASP A 37 2.44 19.87 17.57
CA ASP A 37 2.09 18.88 18.58
C ASP A 37 1.04 17.86 18.08
N VAL A 38 1.32 17.29 16.90
CA VAL A 38 0.45 16.29 16.24
C VAL A 38 1.14 14.93 16.22
N ALA A 39 0.42 13.89 16.65
CA ALA A 39 0.89 12.51 16.68
C ALA A 39 0.13 11.63 15.67
N ILE A 40 0.80 11.18 14.62
CA ILE A 40 0.22 10.30 13.59
C ILE A 40 0.51 8.85 13.96
N THR A 41 -0.53 8.03 14.06
CA THR A 41 -0.44 6.62 14.46
C THR A 41 -1.32 5.72 13.61
N PHE A 42 -0.89 4.46 13.46
CA PHE A 42 -1.71 3.38 12.89
C PHE A 42 -2.34 2.50 13.99
N ASP A 43 -1.99 2.73 15.26
CA ASP A 43 -2.48 1.98 16.40
C ASP A 43 -3.60 2.73 17.11
N ALA A 44 -4.81 2.17 17.07
CA ALA A 44 -5.98 2.71 17.75
C ALA A 44 -5.78 2.84 19.27
N ARG A 45 -4.99 1.96 19.91
CA ARG A 45 -4.68 2.05 21.33
C ARG A 45 -3.81 3.27 21.65
N ALA A 46 -2.85 3.56 20.78
CA ALA A 46 -2.04 4.77 20.90
C ALA A 46 -2.92 6.02 20.70
N TYR A 47 -3.80 6.01 19.68
CA TYR A 47 -4.76 7.10 19.44
C TYR A 47 -5.58 7.44 20.69
N TYR A 48 -6.32 6.48 21.26
CA TYR A 48 -7.20 6.74 22.41
C TYR A 48 -6.46 7.12 23.69
N ARG A 49 -5.17 6.76 23.80
CA ARG A 49 -4.34 7.19 24.92
C ARG A 49 -3.92 8.65 24.76
N ILE A 50 -3.45 9.00 23.57
CA ILE A 50 -2.98 10.36 23.25
C ILE A 50 -4.15 11.34 23.21
N GLU A 51 -5.36 10.91 22.82
CA GLU A 51 -6.58 11.72 22.84
C GLU A 51 -6.91 12.29 24.23
N ARG A 52 -6.34 11.71 25.29
CA ARG A 52 -6.49 12.19 26.68
C ARG A 52 -5.39 13.15 27.11
N SER A 53 -4.50 13.53 26.20
CA SER A 53 -3.36 14.41 26.41
C SER A 53 -3.48 15.69 25.58
N PRO A 54 -2.59 16.69 25.78
CA PRO A 54 -2.56 17.89 24.95
C PRO A 54 -2.19 17.64 23.47
N THR A 55 -1.43 16.59 23.17
CA THR A 55 -1.01 16.26 21.81
C THR A 55 -2.20 15.80 20.98
N ILE A 56 -2.35 16.31 19.76
CA ILE A 56 -3.46 15.99 18.87
C ILE A 56 -3.17 14.67 18.14
N PRO A 57 -3.93 13.59 18.40
CA PRO A 57 -3.71 12.33 17.70
C PRO A 57 -4.40 12.31 16.33
N VAL A 58 -3.75 11.68 15.35
CA VAL A 58 -4.29 11.40 14.03
C VAL A 58 -4.18 9.89 13.79
N LEU A 59 -5.32 9.20 13.73
CA LEU A 59 -5.38 7.79 13.37
C LEU A 59 -5.48 7.65 11.85
N VAL A 60 -4.57 6.86 11.27
CA VAL A 60 -4.53 6.56 9.83
C VAL A 60 -4.70 5.06 9.60
N GLU A 61 -5.41 4.67 8.54
CA GLU A 61 -5.54 3.26 8.20
C GLU A 61 -4.22 2.70 7.66
N HIS A 62 -3.94 1.42 7.93
CA HIS A 62 -2.75 0.73 7.42
C HIS A 62 -2.73 0.57 5.89
N GLU A 63 -3.89 0.74 5.25
CA GLU A 63 -4.06 0.64 3.81
C GLU A 63 -4.18 2.01 3.13
N MET A 64 -4.24 3.11 3.88
CA MET A 64 -4.39 4.46 3.32
C MET A 64 -3.12 4.89 2.57
N PRO A 65 -3.23 5.28 1.29
CA PRO A 65 -2.15 5.94 0.55
C PRO A 65 -1.67 7.24 1.23
N GLY A 66 -0.36 7.52 1.13
CA GLY A 66 0.23 8.72 1.76
C GLY A 66 -0.31 10.04 1.25
N VAL A 67 -0.74 10.11 -0.02
CA VAL A 67 -1.29 11.33 -0.62
C VAL A 67 -2.56 11.84 0.08
N TYR A 68 -3.32 10.96 0.72
CA TYR A 68 -4.52 11.33 1.47
C TYR A 68 -4.24 11.77 2.92
N LEU A 69 -2.97 11.78 3.35
CA LEU A 69 -2.61 12.22 4.70
C LEU A 69 -3.05 13.65 4.97
N GLY A 70 -2.97 14.55 3.97
CA GLY A 70 -3.39 15.96 4.10
C GLY A 70 -4.80 16.14 4.61
N ALA A 71 -5.74 15.31 4.15
CA ALA A 71 -7.14 15.36 4.57
C ALA A 71 -7.37 14.87 6.01
N ARG A 72 -6.39 14.20 6.63
CA ARG A 72 -6.44 13.72 8.02
C ARG A 72 -5.76 14.67 9.00
N LEU A 73 -4.90 15.55 8.51
CA LEU A 73 -4.17 16.47 9.36
C LEU A 73 -5.11 17.56 9.90
N PRO A 74 -4.96 17.97 11.18
CA PRO A 74 -5.83 18.96 11.82
C PRO A 74 -5.46 20.40 11.42
N PHE A 75 -4.95 20.59 10.20
CA PHE A 75 -4.51 21.86 9.65
C PHE A 75 -4.53 21.81 8.11
N GLU A 76 -4.64 22.98 7.49
CA GLU A 76 -4.58 23.10 6.03
C GLU A 76 -3.20 22.71 5.51
N THR A 77 -3.18 21.89 4.46
CA THR A 77 -1.97 21.43 3.78
C THR A 77 -1.93 22.00 2.36
N PRO A 78 -0.74 22.33 1.84
CA PRO A 78 -0.61 22.79 0.46
C PRO A 78 -0.93 21.64 -0.51
N GLU A 79 -1.41 21.99 -1.70
CA GLU A 79 -1.51 21.03 -2.80
C GLU A 79 -0.10 20.63 -3.25
N VAL A 80 0.13 19.32 -3.36
CA VAL A 80 1.41 18.73 -3.78
C VAL A 80 1.17 17.70 -4.87
N ASP A 81 2.02 17.71 -5.90
CA ASP A 81 2.02 16.69 -6.95
C ASP A 81 2.91 15.53 -6.50
N LEU A 82 2.27 14.43 -6.11
CA LEU A 82 2.92 13.19 -5.65
C LEU A 82 2.81 12.07 -6.68
N GLY A 83 2.49 12.41 -7.93
CA GLY A 83 2.22 11.45 -9.00
C GLY A 83 0.73 11.15 -9.16
N PRO A 84 0.39 10.09 -9.93
CA PRO A 84 -0.99 9.76 -10.24
C PRO A 84 -1.80 9.46 -8.98
N ASP A 85 -3.10 9.73 -9.02
CA ASP A 85 -4.00 9.41 -7.93
C ASP A 85 -3.93 7.88 -7.65
N PRO A 86 -3.70 7.43 -6.41
CA PRO A 86 -3.67 6.01 -6.12
C PRO A 86 -5.00 5.29 -6.42
N GLU A 87 -6.12 6.00 -6.53
CA GLU A 87 -7.37 5.44 -7.06
C GLU A 87 -7.32 5.19 -8.58
N GLU A 88 -6.48 5.93 -9.31
CA GLU A 88 -6.18 5.72 -10.74
C GLU A 88 -5.10 4.64 -10.97
N GLU A 89 -4.28 4.31 -9.96
CA GLU A 89 -3.39 3.15 -10.04
C GLU A 89 -4.24 1.86 -10.09
N PRO A 90 -4.10 1.02 -11.14
CA PRO A 90 -4.93 -0.18 -11.25
C PRO A 90 -4.68 -1.09 -10.05
N HIS A 91 -5.76 -1.53 -9.38
CA HIS A 91 -5.68 -2.36 -8.18
C HIS A 91 -4.69 -3.53 -8.38
N PRO A 92 -3.82 -3.87 -7.41
CA PRO A 92 -2.74 -4.86 -7.61
C PRO A 92 -3.20 -6.18 -8.20
N THR A 93 -4.39 -6.64 -7.81
CA THR A 93 -5.04 -7.80 -8.42
C THR A 93 -5.33 -7.60 -9.91
N VAL A 94 -5.92 -6.47 -10.34
CA VAL A 94 -6.15 -6.18 -11.76
C VAL A 94 -4.84 -6.29 -12.54
N GLN A 95 -3.79 -5.60 -12.08
CA GLN A 95 -2.46 -5.63 -12.73
C GLN A 95 -1.91 -7.05 -12.80
N ALA A 96 -2.01 -7.82 -11.72
CA ALA A 96 -1.53 -9.19 -11.67
C ALA A 96 -2.24 -10.12 -12.67
N PHE A 97 -3.56 -9.98 -12.86
CA PHE A 97 -4.26 -10.73 -13.90
C PHE A 97 -3.88 -10.23 -15.30
N SER A 98 -3.75 -8.92 -15.51
CA SER A 98 -3.34 -8.34 -16.79
C SER A 98 -1.92 -8.73 -17.22
N GLU A 99 -0.96 -8.83 -16.30
CA GLU A 99 0.41 -9.31 -16.56
C GLU A 99 0.43 -10.77 -17.07
N LEU A 100 -0.59 -11.55 -16.69
CA LEU A 100 -0.80 -12.92 -17.19
C LEU A 100 -1.72 -12.94 -18.44
N GLY A 101 -2.18 -11.79 -18.94
CA GLY A 101 -3.13 -11.72 -20.05
C GLY A 101 -4.55 -12.17 -19.69
N LEU A 102 -4.95 -12.06 -18.43
CA LEU A 102 -6.22 -12.53 -17.90
C LEU A 102 -7.10 -11.38 -17.36
N THR A 103 -8.39 -11.66 -17.21
CA THR A 103 -9.33 -10.82 -16.46
C THR A 103 -9.46 -11.32 -15.02
N GLN A 104 -9.92 -10.45 -14.10
CA GLN A 104 -10.08 -10.82 -12.68
C GLN A 104 -11.09 -11.94 -12.42
N SER A 105 -11.97 -12.23 -13.40
CA SER A 105 -12.92 -13.33 -13.33
C SER A 105 -12.32 -14.70 -13.71
N ALA A 106 -11.07 -14.73 -14.17
CA ALA A 106 -10.40 -15.96 -14.58
C ALA A 106 -10.26 -16.93 -13.40
N SER A 107 -10.42 -18.22 -13.69
CA SER A 107 -10.36 -19.27 -12.69
C SER A 107 -8.92 -19.53 -12.23
N LEU A 108 -8.78 -20.26 -11.13
CA LEU A 108 -7.47 -20.70 -10.64
C LEU A 108 -6.69 -21.51 -11.70
N ASP A 109 -7.39 -22.29 -12.53
CA ASP A 109 -6.76 -23.11 -13.54
C ASP A 109 -6.35 -22.30 -14.78
N ASP A 110 -7.10 -21.24 -15.10
CA ASP A 110 -6.69 -20.25 -16.11
C ASP A 110 -5.41 -19.54 -15.67
N VAL A 111 -5.34 -19.08 -14.41
CA VAL A 111 -4.15 -18.43 -13.83
C VAL A 111 -2.91 -19.34 -13.91
N LYS A 112 -3.04 -20.62 -13.55
CA LYS A 112 -1.93 -21.57 -13.67
C LYS A 112 -1.51 -21.81 -15.11
N SER A 113 -2.46 -21.85 -16.04
CA SER A 113 -2.18 -22.13 -17.44
C SER A 113 -1.50 -20.95 -18.12
N ALA A 114 -2.01 -19.74 -17.91
CA ALA A 114 -1.40 -18.51 -18.38
C ALA A 114 0.03 -18.33 -17.83
N TYR A 115 0.26 -18.61 -16.54
CA TYR A 115 1.59 -18.56 -15.96
C TYR A 115 2.57 -19.52 -16.66
N ARG A 116 2.16 -20.75 -16.96
CA ARG A 116 3.03 -21.71 -17.67
C ARG A 116 3.37 -21.25 -19.08
N GLU A 117 2.43 -20.65 -19.80
CA GLU A 117 2.71 -20.11 -21.13
C GLU A 117 3.65 -18.91 -21.05
N ARG A 118 3.35 -17.94 -20.18
CA ARG A 118 4.18 -16.74 -20.02
C ARG A 118 5.61 -17.07 -19.57
N VAL A 119 5.78 -18.04 -18.66
CA VAL A 119 7.10 -18.51 -18.23
C VAL A 119 7.93 -19.02 -19.41
N LYS A 120 7.36 -19.77 -20.36
CA LYS A 120 8.12 -20.28 -21.52
C LYS A 120 8.67 -19.13 -22.37
N GLU A 121 7.94 -18.02 -22.45
CA GLU A 121 8.33 -16.85 -23.24
C GLU A 121 9.43 -16.03 -22.57
N VAL A 122 9.34 -15.84 -21.25
CA VAL A 122 10.24 -14.93 -20.51
C VAL A 122 11.40 -15.64 -19.80
N HIS A 123 11.48 -16.97 -19.88
CA HIS A 123 12.53 -17.72 -19.18
C HIS A 123 13.93 -17.34 -19.70
N PRO A 124 14.88 -16.96 -18.81
CA PRO A 124 16.23 -16.59 -19.23
C PRO A 124 16.98 -17.72 -19.94
N ASP A 125 16.77 -18.98 -19.56
CA ASP A 125 17.34 -20.15 -20.27
C ASP A 125 16.87 -20.29 -21.73
N HIS A 126 15.80 -19.59 -22.12
CA HIS A 126 15.31 -19.54 -23.51
C HIS A 126 15.59 -18.18 -24.18
N GLY A 127 16.47 -17.36 -23.58
CA GLY A 127 16.80 -16.01 -24.05
C GLY A 127 15.86 -14.91 -23.55
N GLY A 128 14.99 -15.22 -22.57
CA GLY A 128 14.10 -14.26 -21.94
C GLY A 128 14.79 -13.35 -20.90
N ASN A 129 14.03 -12.41 -20.34
CA ASN A 129 14.52 -11.39 -19.42
C ASN A 129 14.22 -11.77 -17.96
N GLU A 130 15.23 -11.76 -17.09
CA GLU A 130 15.10 -12.06 -15.66
C GLU A 130 14.12 -11.12 -14.93
N ASP A 131 14.10 -9.83 -15.28
CA ASP A 131 13.16 -8.86 -14.71
C ASP A 131 11.71 -9.16 -15.14
N GLU A 132 11.50 -9.58 -16.39
CA GLU A 132 10.19 -10.02 -16.88
C GLU A 132 9.76 -11.31 -16.18
N PHE A 133 10.66 -12.28 -16.03
CA PHE A 133 10.39 -13.51 -15.32
C PHE A 133 9.98 -13.26 -13.87
N LYS A 134 10.66 -12.33 -13.19
CA LYS A 134 10.31 -11.92 -11.83
C LYS A 134 8.91 -11.29 -11.77
N ARG A 135 8.59 -10.35 -12.67
CA ARG A 135 7.25 -9.72 -12.73
C ARG A 135 6.14 -10.75 -12.93
N VAL A 136 6.32 -11.68 -13.86
CA VAL A 136 5.35 -12.76 -14.14
C VAL A 136 5.14 -13.66 -12.93
N ARG A 137 6.20 -13.97 -12.18
CA ARG A 137 6.12 -14.77 -10.94
C ARG A 137 5.38 -14.05 -9.81
N GLU A 138 5.64 -12.75 -9.65
CA GLU A 138 4.93 -11.91 -8.67
C GLU A 138 3.45 -11.81 -9.00
N ALA A 139 3.11 -11.54 -10.27
CA ALA A 139 1.74 -11.51 -10.76
C ALA A 139 1.00 -12.84 -10.53
N TYR A 140 1.63 -13.98 -10.83
CA TYR A 140 1.07 -15.30 -10.55
C TYR A 140 0.75 -15.52 -9.08
N THR A 141 1.63 -15.09 -8.19
CA THR A 141 1.42 -15.25 -6.73
C THR A 141 0.17 -14.50 -6.28
N THR A 142 0.03 -13.24 -6.69
CA THR A 142 -1.12 -12.38 -6.36
C THR A 142 -2.42 -12.92 -6.98
N ALA A 143 -2.42 -13.23 -8.29
CA ALA A 143 -3.60 -13.71 -9.01
C ALA A 143 -4.10 -15.07 -8.45
N LYS A 144 -3.17 -15.97 -8.11
CA LYS A 144 -3.48 -17.28 -7.51
C LYS A 144 -4.18 -17.13 -6.16
N GLN A 145 -3.69 -16.25 -5.30
CA GLN A 145 -4.30 -16.00 -3.99
C GLN A 145 -5.74 -15.52 -4.14
N HIS A 146 -5.96 -14.53 -5.02
CA HIS A 146 -7.29 -14.01 -5.33
C HIS A 146 -8.24 -15.07 -5.87
N ALA A 147 -7.84 -15.80 -6.92
CA ALA A 147 -8.66 -16.85 -7.52
C ALA A 147 -9.02 -17.95 -6.52
N SER A 148 -8.08 -18.34 -5.64
CA SER A 148 -8.32 -19.36 -4.61
C SER A 148 -9.22 -18.88 -3.45
N GLY A 149 -9.29 -17.57 -3.19
CA GLY A 149 -10.20 -16.96 -2.22
C GLY A 149 -11.62 -16.81 -2.78
N ALA A 150 -11.75 -16.37 -4.04
CA ALA A 150 -13.03 -16.26 -4.74
C ALA A 150 -13.75 -17.62 -4.90
N SER A 151 -12.99 -18.71 -5.08
CA SER A 151 -13.56 -20.06 -5.12
C SER A 151 -14.17 -20.52 -3.79
N ARG A 152 -13.72 -19.99 -2.64
CA ARG A 152 -14.29 -20.33 -1.33
C ARG A 152 -15.61 -19.62 -1.05
N GLN A 153 -15.79 -18.40 -1.59
CA GLN A 153 -17.01 -17.62 -1.40
C GLN A 153 -18.18 -18.06 -2.29
N ARG A 154 -17.93 -18.78 -3.40
CA ARG A 154 -18.99 -19.35 -4.25
C ARG A 154 -19.52 -20.72 -3.76
N ALA A 155 -18.95 -21.27 -2.70
CA ALA A 155 -19.28 -22.58 -2.15
C ALA A 155 -20.00 -22.49 -0.78
N SER A 156 -20.52 -21.31 -0.41
CA SER A 156 -21.34 -21.05 0.78
C SER A 156 -22.69 -20.47 0.36
#